data_AF-A0A0S8B2J2-F1
#
_entry.id   AF-A0A0S8B2J2-F1
#
_cell.length_a   1.000
_cell.length_b   1.000
_cell.length_c   1.000
_cell.angle_alpha   90.00
_cell.angle_beta   90.00
_cell.angle_gamma   90.00
#
_symmetry.space_group_name_H-M   'P 1'
#
loop_
_entity.id
_entity.type
_entity.pdbx_description
1 polymer ?
#
loop_
_entity_poly.entity_id
_entity_poly.type
_entity_poly.pdbx_seq_one_letter_code
_entity_poly.pdbx_strand_id
1 'polypeptide(L)'
;MTVPVREPSGGRALGIGLWIVAVFVMLGSAVFQRLTGPTHPLRGGFAVAGEEHRYRLTRSGWSFEDERVAVPLPNHDVTGTLYFKRHKTDDPMTALPLRVEDGELAGYLPQQPAAGKLEYTIVLESPAGRIRVPDRDENVVIRFKDHVPLWVLLPHVFFMFFAVLFGIRAGLSALFQPAPMERYAWVALLLMSIGGMVLGPIVQKLAFGAFWTGFPLGYDLTDNKTLLMWIVWVAACGLFLARRSTRPQRRLAVVLATVVMLAVYLIPHSMRGSELDYGELDRGVPAEEAVGQGG
;
A
#
# COMPACT_ATOMS: atom_id res chain seq x y z
N MET A 1 1.11 54.01 22.54
CA MET A 1 -0.02 53.13 22.85
C MET A 1 -0.49 52.51 21.54
N THR A 2 0.05 51.34 21.18
CA THR A 2 -0.26 50.64 19.92
C THR A 2 -1.51 49.80 20.15
N VAL A 3 -2.61 50.17 19.50
CA VAL A 3 -3.86 49.39 19.53
C VAL A 3 -3.60 48.04 18.86
N PRO A 4 -3.88 46.90 19.52
CA PRO A 4 -3.77 45.61 18.86
C PRO A 4 -4.88 45.52 17.81
N VAL A 5 -4.49 45.50 16.53
CA VAL A 5 -5.40 45.19 15.43
C VAL A 5 -5.88 43.75 15.64
N ARG A 6 -7.10 43.60 16.17
CA ARG A 6 -7.79 42.30 16.20
C ARG A 6 -7.94 41.84 14.75
N GLU A 7 -7.26 40.75 14.39
CA GLU A 7 -7.58 40.04 13.15
C GLU A 7 -9.09 39.76 13.11
N PRO A 8 -9.77 39.99 11.97
CA PRO A 8 -11.19 39.68 11.86
C PRO A 8 -11.41 38.20 12.17
N SER A 9 -12.31 37.92 13.12
CA SER A 9 -12.62 36.57 13.64
C SER A 9 -12.89 35.53 12.54
N GLY A 10 -13.40 35.97 11.38
CA GLY A 10 -13.66 35.14 10.21
C GLY A 10 -12.42 34.44 9.63
N GLY A 11 -11.23 35.06 9.70
CA GLY A 11 -10.00 34.44 9.18
C GLY A 11 -9.53 33.24 9.98
N ARG A 12 -9.75 33.26 11.31
CA ARG A 12 -9.40 32.16 12.21
C ARG A 12 -10.41 31.02 12.12
N ALA A 13 -11.70 31.34 12.08
CA ALA A 13 -12.76 30.34 11.89
C ALA A 13 -12.59 29.59 10.55
N LEU A 14 -12.32 30.33 9.47
CA LEU A 14 -12.00 29.73 8.17
C LEU A 14 -10.75 28.84 8.27
N GLY A 15 -9.67 29.33 8.89
CA GLY A 15 -8.45 28.55 9.07
C GLY A 15 -8.67 27.22 9.79
N ILE A 16 -9.49 27.21 10.85
CA ILE A 16 -9.88 26.00 11.59
C ILE A 16 -10.72 25.07 10.70
N GLY A 17 -11.72 25.61 9.99
CA GLY A 17 -12.55 24.84 9.06
C GLY A 17 -11.73 24.14 7.98
N LEU A 18 -10.73 24.82 7.39
CA LEU A 18 -9.84 24.24 6.40
C LEU A 18 -8.96 23.11 6.97
N TRP A 19 -8.54 23.21 8.23
CA TRP A 19 -7.82 22.12 8.92
C TRP A 19 -8.71 20.91 9.16
N ILE A 20 -9.94 21.12 9.61
CA ILE A 20 -10.93 20.06 9.80
C ILE A 20 -11.16 19.32 8.49
N VAL A 21 -11.41 20.05 7.39
CA VAL A 21 -11.56 19.44 6.06
C VAL A 21 -10.31 18.67 5.64
N ALA A 22 -9.11 19.23 5.84
CA ALA A 22 -7.86 18.54 5.50
C ALA A 22 -7.69 17.22 6.26
N VAL A 23 -8.05 17.18 7.55
CA VAL A 23 -8.03 15.96 8.36
C VAL A 23 -9.03 14.93 7.82
N PHE A 24 -10.27 15.33 7.54
CA PHE A 24 -11.28 14.40 7.01
C PHE A 24 -10.88 13.81 5.65
N VAL A 25 -10.35 14.64 4.74
CA VAL A 25 -9.86 14.17 3.43
C VAL A 25 -8.70 13.19 3.62
N MET A 26 -7.72 13.53 4.46
CA MET A 26 -6.57 12.66 4.74
C MET A 26 -7.01 11.32 5.35
N LEU A 27 -7.88 11.33 6.36
CA LEU A 27 -8.39 10.11 6.99
C LEU A 27 -9.20 9.27 6.00
N GLY A 28 -10.05 9.91 5.17
CA GLY A 28 -10.78 9.24 4.10
C GLY A 28 -9.85 8.54 3.09
N SER A 29 -8.79 9.23 2.65
CA SER A 29 -7.76 8.66 1.78
C SER A 29 -7.02 7.49 2.43
N ALA A 30 -6.69 7.58 3.73
CA ALA A 30 -6.03 6.50 4.45
C ALA A 30 -6.92 5.25 4.59
N VAL A 31 -8.21 5.44 4.89
CA VAL A 31 -9.19 4.34 4.94
C VAL A 31 -9.33 3.69 3.55
N PHE A 32 -9.47 4.49 2.50
CA PHE A 32 -9.57 4.00 1.13
C PHE A 32 -8.36 3.15 0.72
N GLN A 33 -7.14 3.60 1.03
CA GLN A 33 -5.91 2.85 0.76
C GLN A 33 -5.85 1.53 1.52
N ARG A 34 -6.28 1.52 2.79
CA ARG A 34 -6.30 0.31 3.61
C ARG A 34 -7.28 -0.74 3.06
N LEU A 35 -8.43 -0.29 2.55
CA LEU A 35 -9.46 -1.16 2.00
C LEU A 35 -9.10 -1.69 0.60
N THR A 36 -8.34 -0.93 -0.19
CA THR A 36 -7.95 -1.28 -1.57
C THR A 36 -6.55 -1.90 -1.68
N GLY A 37 -5.87 -2.12 -0.55
CA GLY A 37 -4.51 -2.65 -0.52
C GLY A 37 -4.41 -4.14 -0.93
N PRO A 38 -3.31 -4.56 -1.58
CA PRO A 38 -3.08 -5.95 -2.01
C PRO A 38 -3.03 -6.94 -0.85
N THR A 39 -2.56 -6.48 0.29
CA THR A 39 -2.34 -7.27 1.50
C THR A 39 -3.61 -7.43 2.32
N HIS A 40 -4.72 -6.78 1.93
CA HIS A 40 -5.99 -6.99 2.60
C HIS A 40 -6.47 -8.42 2.32
N PRO A 41 -6.80 -9.21 3.36
CA PRO A 41 -7.25 -10.58 3.18
C PRO A 41 -8.45 -10.68 2.25
N LEU A 42 -8.43 -11.71 1.43
CA LEU A 42 -9.50 -12.00 0.49
C LEU A 42 -10.65 -12.67 1.24
N ARG A 43 -11.80 -11.99 1.28
CA ARG A 43 -13.00 -12.48 1.93
C ARG A 43 -14.01 -12.93 0.89
N GLY A 44 -14.77 -13.96 1.22
CA GLY A 44 -15.88 -14.46 0.43
C GLY A 44 -16.67 -15.48 1.22
N GLY A 45 -17.61 -16.13 0.57
CA GLY A 45 -18.37 -17.23 1.11
C GLY A 45 -18.39 -18.41 0.15
N PHE A 46 -18.62 -19.60 0.68
CA PHE A 46 -18.99 -20.78 -0.09
C PHE A 46 -20.14 -21.47 0.62
N ALA A 47 -20.98 -22.19 -0.13
CA ALA A 47 -22.11 -22.92 0.43
C ALA A 47 -21.86 -24.42 0.40
N VAL A 48 -22.12 -25.11 1.51
CA VAL A 48 -22.09 -26.58 1.59
C VAL A 48 -23.38 -27.04 2.24
N ALA A 49 -24.09 -27.98 1.61
CA ALA A 49 -25.35 -28.51 2.12
C ALA A 49 -26.42 -27.44 2.46
N GLY A 50 -26.38 -26.28 1.79
CA GLY A 50 -27.31 -25.17 2.03
C GLY A 50 -26.88 -24.20 3.14
N GLU A 51 -25.77 -24.44 3.83
CA GLU A 51 -25.18 -23.52 4.81
C GLU A 51 -24.08 -22.67 4.19
N GLU A 52 -24.08 -21.37 4.47
CA GLU A 52 -23.07 -20.43 3.98
C GLU A 52 -21.92 -20.29 4.99
N HIS A 53 -20.70 -20.57 4.53
CA HIS A 53 -19.47 -20.42 5.32
C HIS A 53 -18.63 -19.27 4.76
N ARG A 54 -18.17 -18.37 5.64
CA ARG A 54 -17.35 -17.22 5.27
C ARG A 54 -15.88 -17.50 5.52
N TYR A 55 -15.05 -17.22 4.53
CA TYR A 55 -13.61 -17.42 4.61
C TYR A 55 -12.84 -16.10 4.58
N ARG A 56 -11.58 -16.17 5.03
CA ARG A 56 -10.62 -15.06 4.99
C ARG A 56 -9.25 -15.60 4.59
N LEU A 57 -8.94 -15.55 3.30
CA LEU A 57 -7.67 -16.01 2.76
C LEU A 57 -6.59 -14.93 2.87
N THR A 58 -5.42 -15.29 3.40
CA THR A 58 -4.29 -14.38 3.59
C THR A 58 -3.63 -13.99 2.26
N ARG A 59 -3.18 -12.73 2.15
CA ARG A 59 -2.46 -12.21 0.97
C ARG A 59 -1.08 -11.66 1.32
N SER A 60 -0.65 -11.85 2.57
CA SER A 60 0.68 -11.47 3.03
C SER A 60 1.16 -12.48 4.05
N GLY A 61 2.39 -12.98 3.88
CA GLY A 61 3.03 -13.88 4.83
C GLY A 61 4.42 -13.39 5.25
N TRP A 62 4.98 -14.05 6.26
CA TRP A 62 6.34 -13.79 6.73
C TRP A 62 7.35 -14.66 6.01
N SER A 63 8.50 -14.10 5.67
CA SER A 63 9.57 -14.80 4.92
C SER A 63 10.32 -15.87 5.71
N PHE A 64 10.10 -15.98 7.03
CA PHE A 64 10.85 -16.84 7.94
C PHE A 64 10.02 -17.99 8.53
N GLU A 65 8.76 -18.14 8.11
CA GLU A 65 7.88 -19.21 8.55
C GLU A 65 6.90 -19.60 7.44
N ASP A 66 6.38 -20.82 7.50
CA ASP A 66 5.33 -21.27 6.61
C ASP A 66 4.02 -20.52 6.95
N GLU A 67 3.32 -20.04 5.92
CA GLU A 67 2.10 -19.27 6.13
C GLU A 67 0.89 -20.20 6.23
N ARG A 68 0.18 -20.13 7.36
CA ARG A 68 -1.09 -20.84 7.56
C ARG A 68 -2.20 -20.22 6.69
N VAL A 69 -2.83 -21.06 5.88
CA VAL A 69 -4.06 -20.74 5.13
C VAL A 69 -5.16 -21.66 5.62
N ALA A 70 -6.31 -21.10 5.98
CA ALA A 70 -7.42 -21.89 6.47
C ALA A 70 -8.79 -21.42 5.94
N VAL A 71 -9.71 -22.36 5.93
CA VAL A 71 -11.14 -22.14 5.67
C VAL A 71 -11.97 -22.84 6.76
N PRO A 72 -13.17 -22.35 7.08
CA PRO A 72 -14.04 -23.01 8.04
C PRO A 72 -14.30 -24.46 7.62
N LEU A 73 -14.30 -25.38 8.59
CA LEU A 73 -14.72 -26.76 8.38
C LEU A 73 -16.26 -26.83 8.37
N PRO A 74 -16.92 -27.15 7.24
CA PRO A 74 -18.38 -27.23 7.20
C PRO A 74 -18.92 -28.40 8.02
N ASN A 75 -18.31 -29.58 7.84
CA ASN A 75 -18.57 -30.80 8.59
C ASN A 75 -17.38 -31.76 8.42
N HIS A 76 -17.38 -32.88 9.15
CA HIS A 76 -16.29 -33.85 9.15
C HIS A 76 -16.14 -34.69 7.86
N ASP A 77 -17.13 -34.64 6.96
CA ASP A 77 -17.10 -35.36 5.67
C ASP A 77 -16.48 -34.51 4.56
N VAL A 78 -16.17 -33.23 4.83
CA VAL A 78 -15.47 -32.36 3.90
C VAL A 78 -13.97 -32.45 4.10
N THR A 79 -13.27 -32.82 3.05
CA THR A 79 -11.81 -32.73 2.97
C THR A 79 -11.42 -31.55 2.07
N GLY A 80 -10.15 -31.18 2.07
CA GLY A 80 -9.69 -30.13 1.17
C GLY A 80 -8.24 -30.30 0.77
N THR A 81 -7.90 -29.70 -0.36
CA THR A 81 -6.55 -29.66 -0.90
C THR A 81 -6.17 -28.21 -1.22
N LEU A 82 -5.02 -27.79 -0.70
CA LEU A 82 -4.36 -26.55 -1.04
C LEU A 82 -3.50 -26.77 -2.28
N TYR A 83 -3.81 -26.06 -3.36
CA TYR A 83 -2.98 -26.02 -4.56
C TYR A 83 -2.19 -24.73 -4.57
N PHE A 84 -0.89 -24.79 -4.82
CA PHE A 84 -0.07 -23.59 -4.94
C PHE A 84 1.07 -23.75 -5.94
N LYS A 85 1.58 -22.62 -6.45
CA LYS A 85 2.80 -22.54 -7.25
C LYS A 85 3.49 -21.20 -7.09
N ARG A 86 4.73 -21.09 -7.56
CA ARG A 86 5.44 -19.81 -7.66
C ARG A 86 4.75 -18.90 -8.66
N HIS A 87 4.50 -17.64 -8.28
CA HIS A 87 3.79 -16.66 -9.12
C HIS A 87 4.59 -16.37 -10.41
N LYS A 88 3.90 -16.27 -11.56
CA LYS A 88 4.50 -16.02 -12.88
C LYS A 88 5.60 -17.02 -13.29
N THR A 89 5.44 -18.27 -12.88
CA THR A 89 6.27 -19.38 -13.35
C THR A 89 5.41 -20.43 -14.07
N ASP A 90 6.08 -21.23 -14.90
CA ASP A 90 5.51 -22.41 -15.57
C ASP A 90 5.49 -23.66 -14.68
N ASP A 91 5.76 -23.49 -13.38
CA ASP A 91 5.74 -24.59 -12.42
C ASP A 91 4.36 -25.27 -12.37
N PRO A 92 4.33 -26.61 -12.22
CA PRO A 92 3.09 -27.33 -11.94
C PRO A 92 2.53 -26.94 -10.58
N MET A 93 1.20 -26.99 -10.43
CA MET A 93 0.55 -26.81 -9.14
C MET A 93 0.94 -27.93 -8.19
N THR A 94 1.51 -27.56 -7.04
CA THR A 94 1.77 -28.48 -5.94
C THR A 94 0.51 -28.61 -5.10
N ALA A 95 0.13 -29.84 -4.77
CA ALA A 95 -1.06 -30.15 -3.98
C ALA A 95 -0.66 -30.58 -2.56
N LEU A 96 -1.23 -29.94 -1.55
CA LEU A 96 -1.06 -30.28 -0.14
C LEU A 96 -2.43 -30.56 0.49
N PRO A 97 -2.63 -31.70 1.16
CA PRO A 97 -3.88 -31.98 1.85
C PRO A 97 -4.06 -31.01 3.03
N LEU A 98 -5.26 -30.47 3.19
CA LEU A 98 -5.64 -29.71 4.37
C LEU A 98 -5.87 -30.66 5.55
N ARG A 99 -5.59 -30.16 6.76
CA ARG A 99 -5.78 -30.88 8.01
C ARG A 99 -6.79 -30.13 8.87
N VAL A 100 -7.54 -30.88 9.68
CA VAL A 100 -8.44 -30.27 10.65
C VAL A 100 -7.63 -29.78 11.83
N GLU A 101 -7.57 -28.46 12.00
CA GLU A 101 -6.86 -27.78 13.09
C GLU A 101 -7.75 -26.65 13.61
N ASP A 102 -7.97 -26.59 14.93
CA ASP A 102 -8.78 -25.56 15.60
C ASP A 102 -10.22 -25.39 15.04
N GLY A 103 -10.82 -26.46 14.51
CA GLY A 103 -12.16 -26.41 13.90
C GLY A 103 -12.18 -25.83 12.48
N GLU A 104 -11.02 -25.68 11.85
CA GLU A 104 -10.86 -25.24 10.46
C GLU A 104 -10.13 -26.30 9.62
N LEU A 105 -10.25 -26.23 8.30
CA LEU A 105 -9.36 -26.92 7.37
C LEU A 105 -8.18 -26.01 7.06
N ALA A 106 -7.00 -26.37 7.57
CA ALA A 106 -5.78 -25.60 7.48
C ALA A 106 -4.69 -26.31 6.67
N GLY A 107 -3.91 -25.51 5.94
CA GLY A 107 -2.73 -25.93 5.21
C GLY A 107 -1.65 -24.86 5.35
N TYR A 108 -0.41 -25.24 5.06
CA TYR A 108 0.75 -24.37 5.25
C TYR A 108 1.43 -24.16 3.90
N LEU A 109 1.48 -22.91 3.45
CA LEU A 109 2.26 -22.52 2.28
C LEU A 109 3.73 -22.44 2.68
N PRO A 110 4.64 -23.03 1.90
CA PRO A 110 6.06 -23.01 2.25
C PRO A 110 6.59 -21.58 2.28
N GLN A 111 7.40 -21.28 3.28
CA GLN A 111 8.08 -19.99 3.40
C GLN A 111 8.78 -19.62 2.08
N GLN A 112 8.77 -18.32 1.74
CA GLN A 112 9.47 -17.78 0.58
C GLN A 112 10.41 -16.65 1.00
N PRO A 113 11.49 -16.40 0.24
CA PRO A 113 12.29 -15.21 0.44
C PRO A 113 11.46 -13.92 0.37
N ALA A 114 11.98 -12.84 0.96
CA ALA A 114 11.33 -11.53 0.90
C ALA A 114 11.05 -11.11 -0.55
N ALA A 115 9.89 -10.48 -0.78
CA ALA A 115 9.33 -10.17 -2.10
C ALA A 115 8.91 -11.39 -2.95
N GLY A 116 9.11 -12.62 -2.47
CA GLY A 116 8.55 -13.84 -3.03
C GLY A 116 7.03 -13.80 -3.08
N LYS A 117 6.46 -14.38 -4.14
CA LYS A 117 5.02 -14.51 -4.32
C LYS A 117 4.63 -15.93 -4.67
N LEU A 118 3.57 -16.42 -4.04
CA LEU A 118 2.91 -17.66 -4.42
C LEU A 118 1.50 -17.35 -4.90
N GLU A 119 1.03 -18.15 -5.85
CA GLU A 119 -0.39 -18.26 -6.17
C GLU A 119 -0.92 -19.51 -5.51
N TYR A 120 -2.10 -19.42 -4.90
CA TYR A 120 -2.75 -20.59 -4.32
C TYR A 120 -4.28 -20.55 -4.46
N THR A 121 -4.88 -21.73 -4.37
CA THR A 121 -6.33 -21.93 -4.31
C THR A 121 -6.63 -23.13 -3.42
N ILE A 122 -7.80 -23.16 -2.81
CA ILE A 122 -8.28 -24.29 -2.02
C ILE A 122 -9.39 -24.97 -2.79
N VAL A 123 -9.33 -26.29 -2.89
CA VAL A 123 -10.45 -27.09 -3.40
C VAL A 123 -10.95 -27.96 -2.26
N LEU A 124 -12.23 -27.79 -1.93
CA LEU A 124 -12.94 -28.62 -0.97
C LEU A 124 -13.64 -29.74 -1.70
N GLU A 125 -13.56 -30.94 -1.15
CA GLU A 125 -14.27 -32.11 -1.65
C GLU A 125 -15.34 -32.49 -0.62
N SER A 126 -16.59 -32.53 -1.07
CA SER A 126 -17.75 -32.92 -0.26
C SER A 126 -18.53 -34.02 -0.97
N PRO A 127 -19.40 -34.77 -0.27
CA PRO A 127 -20.31 -35.73 -0.91
C PRO A 127 -21.21 -35.10 -2.00
N ALA A 128 -21.47 -33.79 -1.92
CA ALA A 128 -22.28 -33.05 -2.88
C ALA A 128 -21.49 -32.56 -4.12
N GLY A 129 -20.16 -32.67 -4.10
CA GLY A 129 -19.28 -32.22 -5.18
C GLY A 129 -18.05 -31.43 -4.71
N ARG A 130 -17.30 -30.92 -5.69
CA ARG A 130 -16.09 -30.11 -5.49
C ARG A 130 -16.42 -28.63 -5.48
N ILE A 131 -15.81 -27.90 -4.54
CA ILE A 131 -15.98 -26.45 -4.38
C ILE A 131 -14.60 -25.80 -4.42
N ARG A 132 -14.42 -24.83 -5.31
CA ARG A 132 -13.19 -24.03 -5.39
C ARG A 132 -13.32 -22.78 -4.53
N VAL A 133 -12.31 -22.48 -3.73
CA VAL A 133 -12.24 -21.33 -2.84
C VAL A 133 -10.94 -20.55 -3.13
N PRO A 134 -11.05 -19.32 -3.66
CA PRO A 134 -12.26 -18.55 -3.93
C PRO A 134 -13.05 -19.05 -5.16
N ASP A 135 -14.35 -18.75 -5.22
CA ASP A 135 -15.21 -19.09 -6.38
C ASP A 135 -15.04 -18.06 -7.51
N ARG A 136 -13.89 -18.12 -8.20
CA ARG A 136 -13.50 -17.27 -9.34
C ARG A 136 -12.38 -17.94 -10.11
N ASP A 137 -12.10 -17.57 -11.35
CA ASP A 137 -11.00 -18.22 -12.11
C ASP A 137 -9.59 -17.84 -11.61
N GLU A 138 -9.45 -16.69 -10.95
CA GLU A 138 -8.16 -16.21 -10.45
C GLU A 138 -7.72 -16.90 -9.16
N ASN A 139 -6.43 -17.18 -9.03
CA ASN A 139 -5.82 -17.69 -7.79
C ASN A 139 -5.56 -16.54 -6.81
N VAL A 140 -5.42 -16.87 -5.53
CA VAL A 140 -5.00 -15.90 -4.52
C VAL A 140 -3.50 -15.72 -4.60
N VAL A 141 -3.05 -14.48 -4.82
CA VAL A 141 -1.64 -14.12 -4.75
C VAL A 141 -1.31 -13.69 -3.32
N ILE A 142 -0.38 -14.40 -2.70
CA ILE A 142 0.26 -14.02 -1.44
C ILE A 142 1.66 -13.46 -1.71
N ARG A 143 2.05 -12.44 -0.94
CA ARG A 143 3.40 -11.87 -0.97
C ARG A 143 4.10 -12.04 0.39
N PHE A 144 5.35 -12.46 0.36
CA PHE A 144 6.18 -12.64 1.53
C PHE A 144 7.04 -11.39 1.81
N LYS A 145 7.23 -11.08 3.09
CA LYS A 145 7.98 -9.91 3.55
C LYS A 145 8.77 -10.22 4.81
N ASP A 146 9.84 -9.47 5.00
CA ASP A 146 10.62 -9.45 6.23
C ASP A 146 9.99 -8.54 7.30
N HIS A 147 10.46 -8.70 8.53
CA HIS A 147 10.10 -7.85 9.65
C HIS A 147 10.78 -6.47 9.54
N VAL A 148 9.97 -5.42 9.46
CA VAL A 148 10.44 -4.03 9.53
C VAL A 148 10.40 -3.55 10.98
N PRO A 149 11.54 -3.11 11.56
CA PRO A 149 11.57 -2.57 12.91
C PRO A 149 10.60 -1.40 13.09
N LEU A 150 9.83 -1.44 14.18
CA LEU A 150 8.80 -0.44 14.46
C LEU A 150 9.34 0.99 14.57
N TRP A 151 10.58 1.14 15.06
CA TRP A 151 11.24 2.44 15.18
C TRP A 151 11.59 3.09 13.83
N VAL A 152 11.57 2.33 12.72
CA VAL A 152 11.70 2.87 11.35
C VAL A 152 10.31 3.07 10.74
N LEU A 153 9.43 2.07 10.89
CA LEU A 153 8.10 2.07 10.29
C LEU A 153 7.22 3.19 10.86
N LEU A 154 7.23 3.40 12.17
CA LEU A 154 6.38 4.39 12.83
C LEU A 154 6.75 5.82 12.39
N PRO A 155 8.03 6.25 12.39
CA PRO A 155 8.42 7.52 11.80
C PRO A 155 8.04 7.64 10.32
N HIS A 156 8.27 6.62 9.50
CA HIS A 156 7.90 6.65 8.07
C HIS A 156 6.41 6.97 7.89
N VAL A 157 5.54 6.22 8.56
CA VAL A 157 4.09 6.42 8.51
C VAL A 157 3.71 7.80 9.01
N PHE A 158 4.29 8.25 10.14
CA PHE A 158 4.05 9.58 10.67
C PHE A 158 4.37 10.68 9.63
N PHE A 159 5.57 10.66 9.05
CA PHE A 159 5.98 11.66 8.07
C PHE A 159 5.08 11.66 6.82
N MET A 160 4.68 10.49 6.33
CA MET A 160 3.79 10.37 5.17
C MET A 160 2.39 10.92 5.45
N PHE A 161 1.78 10.56 6.59
CA PHE A 161 0.44 11.06 6.96
C PHE A 161 0.43 12.58 7.12
N PHE A 162 1.44 13.14 7.80
CA PHE A 162 1.53 14.58 7.98
C PHE A 162 1.88 15.31 6.68
N ALA A 163 2.70 14.72 5.79
CA ALA A 163 2.95 15.29 4.47
C ALA A 163 1.67 15.49 3.67
N VAL A 164 0.78 14.49 3.66
CA VAL A 164 -0.54 14.57 3.00
C VAL A 164 -1.42 15.62 3.64
N LEU A 165 -1.51 15.60 4.98
CA LEU A 165 -2.32 16.56 5.73
C LEU A 165 -1.90 18.01 5.41
N PHE A 166 -0.60 18.31 5.47
CA PHE A 166 -0.08 19.64 5.14
C PHE A 166 -0.21 19.95 3.65
N GLY A 167 -0.09 18.96 2.76
CA GLY A 167 -0.29 19.12 1.33
C GLY A 167 -1.73 19.55 0.99
N ILE A 168 -2.73 18.85 1.54
CA ILE A 168 -4.15 19.22 1.40
C ILE A 168 -4.41 20.61 1.98
N ARG A 169 -3.84 20.91 3.17
CA ARG A 169 -3.99 22.22 3.81
C ARG A 169 -3.36 23.34 2.98
N ALA A 170 -2.25 23.09 2.30
CA ALA A 170 -1.62 24.02 1.37
C ALA A 170 -2.50 24.27 0.14
N GLY A 171 -3.07 23.23 -0.47
CA GLY A 171 -4.04 23.36 -1.57
C GLY A 171 -5.29 24.15 -1.19
N LEU A 172 -5.88 23.87 -0.02
CA LEU A 172 -7.01 24.64 0.51
C LEU A 172 -6.63 26.09 0.81
N SER A 173 -5.41 26.35 1.30
CA SER A 173 -4.88 27.72 1.46
C SER A 173 -4.79 28.42 0.11
N ALA A 174 -4.27 27.73 -0.90
CA ALA A 174 -4.13 28.27 -2.24
C ALA A 174 -5.47 28.71 -2.82
N LEU A 175 -6.58 28.05 -2.46
CA LEU A 175 -7.92 28.43 -2.91
C LEU A 175 -8.57 29.53 -2.06
N PHE A 176 -8.59 29.37 -0.74
CA PHE A 176 -9.46 30.16 0.14
C PHE A 176 -8.71 31.11 1.09
N GLN A 177 -7.45 30.81 1.42
CA GLN A 177 -6.66 31.59 2.38
C GLN A 177 -5.17 31.58 2.00
N PRO A 178 -4.73 32.40 1.02
CA PRO A 178 -3.40 32.24 0.42
C PRO A 178 -2.22 32.61 1.31
N ALA A 179 -2.43 33.37 2.39
CA ALA A 179 -1.35 33.89 3.23
C ALA A 179 -0.41 32.78 3.80
N PRO A 180 -0.92 31.69 4.41
CA PRO A 180 -0.06 30.61 4.93
C PRO A 180 0.30 29.52 3.91
N MET A 181 -0.12 29.62 2.65
CA MET A 181 0.02 28.57 1.63
C MET A 181 1.47 28.10 1.47
N GLU A 182 2.40 29.03 1.36
CA GLU A 182 3.82 28.74 1.12
C GLU A 182 4.45 27.97 2.30
N ARG A 183 4.13 28.36 3.55
CA ARG A 183 4.62 27.66 4.74
C ARG A 183 4.15 26.21 4.74
N TYR A 184 2.88 25.96 4.47
CA TYR A 184 2.35 24.59 4.45
C TYR A 184 2.92 23.76 3.30
N ALA A 185 3.16 24.38 2.15
CA ALA A 185 3.78 23.70 1.01
C ALA A 185 5.22 23.25 1.31
N TRP A 186 6.04 24.12 1.93
CA TRP A 186 7.39 23.74 2.36
C TRP A 186 7.39 22.65 3.43
N VAL A 187 6.46 22.72 4.39
CA VAL A 187 6.30 21.67 5.40
C VAL A 187 5.91 20.34 4.75
N ALA A 188 4.96 20.34 3.82
CA ALA A 188 4.55 19.13 3.09
C ALA A 188 5.73 18.52 2.31
N LEU A 189 6.50 19.34 1.60
CA LEU A 189 7.68 18.88 0.85
C LEU A 189 8.77 18.31 1.78
N LEU A 190 9.05 18.96 2.91
CA LEU A 190 10.01 18.48 3.90
C LEU A 190 9.60 17.11 4.47
N LEU A 191 8.36 17.02 4.96
CA LEU A 191 7.82 15.78 5.53
C LEU A 191 7.81 14.65 4.51
N MET A 192 7.43 14.94 3.26
CA MET A 192 7.44 13.97 2.17
C MET A 192 8.86 13.56 1.77
N SER A 193 9.83 14.46 1.82
CA SER A 193 11.23 14.12 1.55
C SER A 193 11.76 13.14 2.60
N ILE A 194 11.49 13.41 3.88
CA ILE A 194 11.92 12.53 4.98
C ILE A 194 11.14 11.20 4.93
N GLY A 195 9.82 11.26 4.88
CA GLY A 195 8.96 10.07 4.90
C GLY A 195 9.07 9.23 3.63
N GLY A 196 8.96 9.85 2.46
CA GLY A 196 8.86 9.17 1.17
C GLY A 196 10.22 8.88 0.52
N MET A 197 11.15 9.85 0.51
CA MET A 197 12.41 9.70 -0.22
C MET A 197 13.58 9.17 0.62
N VAL A 198 13.48 9.21 1.95
CA VAL A 198 14.52 8.68 2.86
C VAL A 198 14.01 7.44 3.59
N LEU A 199 12.98 7.58 4.41
CA LEU A 199 12.46 6.47 5.21
C LEU A 199 11.73 5.42 4.37
N GLY A 200 11.08 5.80 3.28
CA GLY A 200 10.41 4.88 2.35
C GLY A 200 11.37 3.82 1.80
N PRO A 201 12.48 4.22 1.15
CA PRO A 201 13.52 3.31 0.69
C PRO A 201 14.08 2.39 1.77
N ILE A 202 14.27 2.92 2.99
CA ILE A 202 14.78 2.13 4.12
C ILE A 202 13.75 1.05 4.50
N VAL A 203 12.47 1.42 4.65
CA VAL A 203 11.39 0.47 4.95
C VAL A 203 11.30 -0.60 3.86
N GLN A 204 11.47 -0.22 2.60
CA GLN A 204 11.44 -1.15 1.46
C GLN A 204 12.62 -2.12 1.46
N LYS A 205 13.84 -1.64 1.71
CA LYS A 205 15.02 -2.52 1.84
C LYS A 205 14.81 -3.52 2.97
N LEU A 206 14.28 -3.07 4.10
CA LEU A 206 14.03 -3.92 5.26
C LEU A 206 12.88 -4.91 5.08
N ALA A 207 11.91 -4.63 4.20
CA ALA A 207 10.77 -5.51 3.94
C ALA A 207 10.99 -6.48 2.78
N PHE A 208 11.77 -6.06 1.77
CA PHE A 208 11.83 -6.67 0.45
C PHE A 208 13.23 -6.74 -0.16
N GLY A 209 14.29 -6.32 0.53
CA GLY A 209 15.66 -6.48 0.03
C GLY A 209 16.13 -5.42 -0.98
N ALA A 210 15.29 -4.48 -1.43
CA ALA A 210 15.67 -3.39 -2.35
C ALA A 210 15.36 -2.00 -1.79
N PHE A 211 16.28 -1.04 -1.93
CA PHE A 211 16.06 0.35 -1.49
C PHE A 211 15.09 1.12 -2.38
N TRP A 212 15.20 0.95 -3.70
CA TRP A 212 14.39 1.69 -4.64
C TRP A 212 14.25 0.87 -5.91
N THR A 213 13.01 0.73 -6.36
CA THR A 213 12.62 -0.04 -7.54
C THR A 213 11.85 0.81 -8.56
N GLY A 214 11.70 2.11 -8.30
CA GLY A 214 11.16 3.10 -9.24
C GLY A 214 12.21 3.70 -10.18
N PHE A 215 11.77 4.63 -11.02
CA PHE A 215 12.61 5.31 -12.00
C PHE A 215 13.75 6.08 -11.27
N PRO A 216 14.98 6.10 -11.82
CA PRO A 216 15.43 5.51 -13.09
C PRO A 216 15.88 4.05 -12.99
N LEU A 217 15.91 3.46 -11.79
CA LEU A 217 16.47 2.11 -11.56
C LEU A 217 15.47 0.99 -11.85
N GLY A 218 14.17 1.30 -11.89
CA GLY A 218 13.12 0.36 -12.23
C GLY A 218 11.79 1.05 -12.55
N TYR A 219 10.70 0.28 -12.53
CA TYR A 219 9.36 0.73 -12.91
C TYR A 219 8.28 0.44 -11.86
N ASP A 220 8.68 0.19 -10.61
CA ASP A 220 7.76 -0.02 -9.49
C ASP A 220 6.79 1.16 -9.35
N LEU A 221 5.50 0.83 -9.25
CA LEU A 221 4.46 1.84 -9.26
C LEU A 221 4.43 2.64 -7.95
N THR A 222 4.76 2.03 -6.82
CA THR A 222 4.71 2.67 -5.50
C THR A 222 5.82 3.71 -5.38
N ASP A 223 7.02 3.36 -5.83
CA ASP A 223 8.17 4.27 -5.87
C ASP A 223 7.94 5.40 -6.88
N ASN A 224 7.45 5.07 -8.08
CA ASN A 224 7.16 6.06 -9.12
C ASN A 224 6.07 7.06 -8.72
N LYS A 225 5.04 6.60 -8.01
CA LYS A 225 4.00 7.46 -7.44
C LYS A 225 4.59 8.47 -6.46
N THR A 226 5.43 7.99 -5.54
CA THR A 226 6.08 8.82 -4.53
C THR A 226 7.02 9.83 -5.18
N LEU A 227 7.80 9.39 -6.17
CA LEU A 227 8.70 10.25 -6.95
C LEU A 227 7.95 11.32 -7.74
N LEU A 228 6.89 10.94 -8.46
CA LEU A 228 6.06 11.88 -9.22
C LEU A 228 5.48 12.95 -8.30
N MET A 229 4.88 12.52 -7.18
CA MET A 229 4.37 13.42 -6.17
C MET A 229 5.47 14.37 -5.67
N TRP A 230 6.65 13.83 -5.32
CA TRP A 230 7.77 14.62 -4.84
C TRP A 230 8.27 15.66 -5.86
N ILE A 231 8.49 15.27 -7.11
CA ILE A 231 8.93 16.18 -8.19
C ILE A 231 7.93 17.33 -8.38
N VAL A 232 6.63 17.04 -8.40
CA VAL A 232 5.60 18.06 -8.57
C VAL A 232 5.59 19.05 -7.39
N TRP A 233 5.80 18.59 -6.16
CA TRP A 233 5.92 19.47 -5.00
C TRP A 233 7.21 20.29 -4.99
N VAL A 234 8.34 19.72 -5.43
CA VAL A 234 9.60 20.45 -5.63
C VAL A 234 9.38 21.57 -6.66
N ALA A 235 8.75 21.27 -7.79
CA ALA A 235 8.44 22.27 -8.81
C ALA A 235 7.50 23.38 -8.27
N ALA A 236 6.46 23.01 -7.52
CA ALA A 236 5.55 23.97 -6.90
C ALA A 236 6.27 24.89 -5.89
N CYS A 237 7.15 24.34 -5.05
CA CYS A 237 7.93 25.13 -4.09
C CYS A 237 9.03 25.97 -4.78
N GLY A 238 9.62 25.46 -5.87
CA GLY A 238 10.59 26.19 -6.68
C GLY A 238 10.02 27.47 -7.29
N LEU A 239 8.71 27.51 -7.60
CA LEU A 239 8.03 28.72 -8.06
C LEU A 239 7.97 29.82 -7.00
N PHE A 240 8.08 29.51 -5.70
CA PHE A 240 8.19 30.54 -4.66
C PHE A 240 9.55 31.26 -4.73
N LEU A 241 10.60 30.52 -5.06
CA LEU A 241 11.97 31.02 -5.23
C LEU A 241 12.16 31.74 -6.58
N ALA A 242 11.36 31.41 -7.59
CA ALA A 242 11.43 32.03 -8.89
C ALA A 242 10.99 33.51 -8.85
N ARG A 243 11.94 34.42 -9.14
CA ARG A 243 11.73 35.88 -9.16
C ARG A 243 10.64 36.34 -10.15
N ARG A 244 10.40 35.57 -11.21
CA ARG A 244 9.42 35.88 -12.28
C ARG A 244 8.03 35.28 -12.04
N SER A 245 7.86 34.46 -11.00
CA SER A 245 6.59 33.77 -10.78
C SER A 245 5.55 34.70 -10.14
N THR A 246 4.37 34.78 -10.75
CA THR A 246 3.26 35.60 -10.27
C THR A 246 2.47 34.88 -9.18
N ARG A 247 1.78 35.64 -8.32
CA ARG A 247 0.91 35.08 -7.27
C ARG A 247 -0.13 34.06 -7.80
N PRO A 248 -0.85 34.28 -8.92
CA PRO A 248 -1.77 33.28 -9.44
C PRO A 248 -1.06 32.00 -9.93
N GLN A 249 0.12 32.10 -10.54
CA GLN A 249 0.90 30.92 -10.96
C GLN A 249 1.31 30.06 -9.75
N ARG A 250 1.78 30.70 -8.67
CA ARG A 250 2.13 30.03 -7.41
C ARG A 250 0.93 29.29 -6.80
N ARG A 251 -0.24 29.94 -6.79
CA ARG A 251 -1.49 29.32 -6.29
C ARG A 251 -1.90 28.13 -7.14
N LEU A 252 -1.89 28.29 -8.47
CA LEU A 252 -2.22 27.21 -9.40
C LEU A 252 -1.29 26.01 -9.20
N ALA A 253 0.02 26.24 -9.07
CA ALA A 253 0.99 25.17 -8.87
C ALA A 253 0.73 24.37 -7.59
N VAL A 254 0.41 25.03 -6.46
CA VAL A 254 0.09 24.33 -5.20
C VAL A 254 -1.22 23.55 -5.31
N VAL A 255 -2.23 24.09 -6.00
CA VAL A 255 -3.49 23.37 -6.24
C VAL A 255 -3.23 22.13 -7.10
N LEU A 256 -2.47 22.27 -8.20
CA LEU A 256 -2.10 21.14 -9.06
C LEU A 256 -1.29 20.09 -8.30
N ALA A 257 -0.32 20.50 -7.47
CA ALA A 257 0.45 19.60 -6.63
C ALA A 257 -0.42 18.83 -5.63
N THR A 258 -1.42 19.50 -5.07
CA THR A 258 -2.40 18.87 -4.16
C THR A 258 -3.28 17.87 -4.91
N VAL A 259 -3.74 18.20 -6.11
CA VAL A 259 -4.53 17.29 -6.96
C VAL A 259 -3.72 16.06 -7.35
N VAL A 260 -2.46 16.24 -7.77
CA VAL A 260 -1.56 15.11 -8.08
C VAL A 260 -1.33 14.23 -6.86
N MET A 261 -1.07 14.83 -5.69
CA MET A 261 -0.94 14.10 -4.42
C MET A 261 -2.19 13.26 -4.14
N LEU A 262 -3.38 13.86 -4.18
CA LEU A 262 -4.63 13.12 -3.96
C LEU A 262 -4.81 12.01 -5.00
N ALA A 263 -4.59 12.29 -6.28
CA ALA A 263 -4.69 11.29 -7.35
C ALA A 263 -3.76 10.10 -7.10
N VAL A 264 -2.52 10.34 -6.70
CA VAL A 264 -1.55 9.30 -6.35
C VAL A 264 -2.08 8.39 -5.23
N TYR A 265 -2.69 8.97 -4.20
CA TYR A 265 -3.27 8.24 -3.06
C TYR A 265 -4.60 7.54 -3.38
N LEU A 266 -5.30 7.94 -4.45
CA LEU A 266 -6.48 7.24 -4.95
C LEU A 266 -6.13 6.05 -5.84
N ILE A 267 -4.91 5.96 -6.38
CA ILE A 267 -4.48 4.79 -7.14
C ILE A 267 -4.07 3.69 -6.14
N PRO A 268 -4.71 2.50 -6.13
CA PRO A 268 -4.38 1.44 -5.19
C PRO A 268 -2.89 1.08 -5.22
N HIS A 269 -2.28 0.81 -4.04
CA HIS A 269 -0.87 0.43 -3.87
C HIS A 269 -0.51 -0.97 -4.44
N SER A 270 -1.37 -1.56 -5.26
CA SER A 270 -1.33 -2.99 -5.62
C SER A 270 -0.96 -3.30 -7.05
N MET A 271 -0.96 -2.33 -7.97
CA MET A 271 -0.98 -2.71 -9.39
C MET A 271 0.36 -3.28 -9.88
N ARG A 272 1.52 -2.82 -9.35
CA ARG A 272 2.86 -3.32 -9.70
C ARG A 272 3.88 -2.95 -8.62
N GLY A 273 4.09 -3.84 -7.65
CA GLY A 273 5.07 -3.70 -6.58
C GLY A 273 6.39 -4.43 -6.92
N SER A 274 7.45 -4.28 -6.12
CA SER A 274 8.66 -5.11 -6.24
C SER A 274 8.34 -6.60 -6.10
N GLU A 275 8.98 -7.44 -6.92
CA GLU A 275 8.73 -8.87 -7.01
C GLU A 275 10.06 -9.63 -7.09
N LEU A 276 10.14 -10.79 -6.46
CA LEU A 276 11.27 -11.71 -6.61
C LEU A 276 11.19 -12.40 -7.98
N ASP A 277 12.28 -12.37 -8.74
CA ASP A 277 12.43 -13.15 -9.97
C ASP A 277 12.91 -14.57 -9.64
N TYR A 278 12.00 -15.53 -9.72
CA TYR A 278 12.32 -16.93 -9.46
C TYR A 278 13.29 -17.53 -10.50
N GLY A 279 13.34 -17.00 -11.72
CA GLY A 279 14.27 -17.46 -12.74
C GLY A 279 15.71 -17.02 -12.48
N GLU A 280 15.94 -15.87 -11.85
CA GLU A 280 17.26 -15.47 -11.34
C GLU A 280 17.66 -16.31 -10.12
N LEU A 281 16.71 -16.57 -9.21
CA LEU A 281 16.95 -17.43 -8.05
C LEU A 281 17.35 -18.86 -8.46
N ASP A 282 16.65 -19.44 -9.44
CA ASP A 282 16.95 -20.77 -9.97
C ASP A 282 18.32 -20.82 -10.68
N ARG A 283 18.82 -19.67 -11.15
CA ARG A 283 20.19 -19.50 -11.68
C ARG A 283 21.26 -19.31 -10.60
N GLY A 284 20.88 -19.31 -9.32
CA GLY A 284 21.77 -19.21 -8.18
C GLY A 284 22.09 -17.78 -7.73
N VAL A 285 21.36 -16.77 -8.26
CA VAL A 285 21.48 -15.39 -7.79
C VAL A 285 20.91 -15.28 -6.36
N PRO A 286 21.59 -14.62 -5.42
CA PRO A 286 21.06 -14.42 -4.07
C PRO A 286 19.69 -13.74 -4.11
N ALA A 287 18.77 -14.18 -3.25
CA ALA A 287 17.40 -13.67 -3.26
C ALA A 287 17.31 -12.13 -3.15
N GLU A 288 18.21 -11.49 -2.39
CA GLU A 288 18.28 -10.03 -2.28
C GLU A 288 18.61 -9.32 -3.60
N GLU A 289 19.40 -9.96 -4.46
CA GLU A 289 19.80 -9.45 -5.77
C GLU A 289 18.80 -9.83 -6.87
N ALA A 290 18.07 -10.93 -6.66
CA ALA A 290 16.99 -11.39 -7.52
C ALA A 290 15.66 -10.64 -7.27
N VAL A 291 15.58 -9.75 -6.27
CA VAL A 291 14.43 -8.86 -6.12
C VAL A 291 14.50 -7.77 -7.17
N GLY A 292 13.56 -7.84 -8.11
CA GLY A 292 13.48 -6.98 -9.26
C GLY A 292 12.03 -6.64 -9.61
N GLN A 293 11.79 -6.48 -10.90
CA GLN A 293 10.56 -5.87 -11.40
C GLN A 293 9.40 -6.86 -11.35
N GLY A 294 8.27 -6.42 -10.78
CA GLY A 294 6.99 -7.09 -11.02
C GLY A 294 6.41 -6.68 -12.36
N GLY A 295 6.51 -7.56 -13.37
CA GLY A 295 5.91 -7.36 -14.70
C GLY A 295 4.39 -7.37 -14.69
#